data_AF-V9LHZ8-F1
#
_entry.id   AF-V9LHZ8-F1
#
_cell.length_a   1.000
_cell.length_b   1.000
_cell.length_c   1.000
_cell.angle_alpha   90.00
_cell.angle_beta   90.00
_cell.angle_gamma   90.00
#
_symmetry.space_group_name_H-M   'P 1'
#
loop_
_entity.id
_entity.type
_entity.pdbx_description
1 polymer ?
#
loop_
_entity_poly.entity_id
_entity_poly.type
_entity_poly.pdbx_seq_one_letter_code
_entity_poly.pdbx_strand_id
1 'polypeptide(L)'
;GRLGAASGVDPDRLWPDPDRLQRLVSQQRLWEPGLRDTQRLLAAREGESERRERERQKLIASNMAKMPKMIADWRREAKELKAKQRAEKARRDHLLAEARERFGYSIDPRTPKFLEMVQELEREERRKKKMMRKRQKQSEAEGGARAPRQPAAETAP
;
A
#
# COMPACT_ATOMS: atom_id res chain seq x y z
N GLY A 1 -66.24 31.21 13.57
CA GLY A 1 -67.32 30.65 12.74
C GLY A 1 -67.99 31.75 11.96
N ARG A 2 -68.55 31.45 10.78
CA ARG A 2 -69.08 32.39 9.77
C ARG A 2 -70.10 33.44 10.30
N LEU A 3 -70.74 33.19 11.45
CA LEU A 3 -71.77 34.05 12.06
C LEU A 3 -71.37 34.59 13.45
N GLY A 4 -70.13 34.38 13.90
CA GLY A 4 -69.65 34.91 15.18
C GLY A 4 -70.49 34.50 16.39
N ALA A 5 -70.81 35.45 17.28
CA ALA A 5 -71.67 35.19 18.45
C ALA A 5 -73.16 35.06 18.07
N ALA A 6 -73.58 35.50 16.88
CA ALA A 6 -74.97 35.43 16.43
C ALA A 6 -75.43 33.99 16.16
N SER A 7 -74.51 33.02 16.06
CA SER A 7 -74.85 31.60 15.95
C SER A 7 -75.30 30.93 17.25
N GLY A 8 -75.26 31.61 18.40
CA GLY A 8 -75.79 31.09 19.67
C GLY A 8 -75.11 29.81 20.20
N VAL A 9 -73.93 29.47 19.68
CA VAL A 9 -73.14 28.34 20.16
C VAL A 9 -72.31 28.80 21.35
N ASP A 10 -72.40 28.07 22.46
CA ASP A 10 -71.60 28.34 23.66
C ASP A 10 -70.09 28.25 23.34
N PRO A 11 -69.32 29.33 23.55
CA PRO A 11 -67.89 29.36 23.26
C PRO A 11 -67.09 28.29 24.01
N ASP A 12 -67.56 27.87 25.18
CA ASP A 12 -66.90 26.88 26.03
C ASP A 12 -66.89 25.48 25.41
N ARG A 13 -67.89 25.16 24.58
CA ARG A 13 -67.99 23.88 23.87
C ARG A 13 -67.06 23.80 22.65
N LEU A 14 -66.42 24.90 22.26
CA LEU A 14 -65.43 24.93 21.19
C LEU A 14 -64.08 24.37 21.64
N TRP A 15 -63.81 24.39 22.95
CA TRP A 15 -62.61 23.81 23.52
C TRP A 15 -62.74 22.29 23.61
N PRO A 16 -61.64 21.54 23.41
CA PRO A 16 -61.68 20.09 23.54
C PRO A 16 -62.09 19.66 24.95
N ASP A 17 -62.86 18.57 25.04
CA ASP A 17 -63.11 17.89 26.31
C ASP A 17 -61.78 17.47 26.97
N PRO A 18 -61.71 17.39 28.31
CA PRO A 18 -60.47 17.04 29.02
C PRO A 18 -59.79 15.76 28.52
N ASP A 19 -60.57 14.72 28.22
CA ASP A 19 -60.06 13.45 27.68
C ASP A 19 -59.45 13.62 26.28
N ARG A 20 -60.08 14.46 25.45
CA ARG A 20 -59.60 14.76 24.09
C ARG A 20 -58.32 15.59 24.15
N LEU A 21 -58.25 16.55 25.07
CA LEU A 21 -57.05 17.37 25.30
C LEU A 21 -55.86 16.50 25.73
N GLN A 22 -56.07 15.56 26.67
CA GLN A 22 -55.00 14.65 27.10
C GLN A 22 -54.48 13.78 25.96
N ARG A 23 -55.36 13.27 25.09
CA ARG A 23 -54.97 12.53 23.89
C ARG A 23 -54.17 13.38 22.91
N LEU A 24 -54.55 14.64 22.70
CA LEU A 24 -53.81 15.55 21.83
C LEU A 24 -52.43 15.87 22.40
N VAL A 25 -52.32 16.11 23.71
CA VAL A 25 -51.04 16.36 24.38
C VAL A 25 -50.14 15.13 24.36
N SER A 26 -50.67 13.92 24.54
CA SER A 26 -49.87 12.70 24.49
C SER A 26 -49.38 12.39 23.06
N GLN A 27 -50.24 12.60 22.06
CA GLN A 27 -49.84 12.53 20.65
C GLN A 27 -48.76 13.56 20.33
N GLN A 28 -48.94 14.81 20.75
CA GLN A 28 -47.96 15.86 20.51
C GLN A 28 -46.61 15.51 21.14
N ARG A 29 -46.58 15.03 22.39
CA ARG A 29 -45.32 14.64 23.03
C ARG A 29 -44.63 13.46 22.35
N LEU A 30 -45.39 12.56 21.73
CA LEU A 30 -44.84 11.41 21.00
C LEU A 30 -44.20 11.81 19.68
N TRP A 31 -44.86 12.71 18.93
CA TRP A 31 -44.44 13.10 17.59
C TRP A 31 -43.54 14.35 17.56
N GLU A 32 -43.75 15.27 18.50
CA GLU A 32 -43.07 16.55 18.62
C GLU A 32 -42.31 16.60 19.95
N PRO A 33 -41.08 16.04 20.00
CA PRO A 33 -40.22 16.19 21.16
C PRO A 33 -39.92 17.67 21.42
N GLY A 34 -39.68 18.01 22.68
CA GLY A 34 -39.39 19.38 23.08
C GLY A 34 -38.09 19.90 22.46
N LEU A 35 -37.98 21.22 22.30
CA LEU A 35 -36.82 21.89 21.70
C LEU A 35 -35.49 21.51 22.37
N ARG A 36 -35.48 21.30 23.69
CA ARG A 36 -34.27 20.91 24.42
C ARG A 36 -33.81 19.49 24.05
N ASP A 37 -34.75 18.59 23.84
CA ASP A 37 -34.43 17.20 23.50
C ASP A 37 -33.94 17.09 22.06
N THR A 38 -34.54 17.84 21.13
CA THR A 38 -34.05 17.92 19.75
C THR A 38 -32.64 18.53 19.67
N GLN A 39 -32.37 19.61 20.42
CA GLN A 39 -31.03 20.20 20.51
C GLN A 39 -29.98 19.21 21.04
N ARG A 40 -30.32 18.42 22.07
CA ARG A 40 -29.44 17.38 22.61
C ARG A 40 -29.13 16.29 21.58
N LEU A 41 -30.14 15.84 20.84
CA LEU A 41 -29.97 14.84 19.79
C LEU A 41 -29.09 15.35 18.65
N LEU A 42 -29.29 16.60 18.24
CA LEU A 42 -28.45 17.23 17.21
C LEU A 42 -27.00 17.37 17.68
N ALA A 43 -26.77 17.87 18.89
CA ALA A 43 -25.43 17.99 19.45
C ALA A 43 -24.72 16.63 19.58
N ALA A 44 -25.44 15.57 19.96
CA ALA A 44 -24.89 14.22 19.99
C ALA A 44 -24.51 13.74 18.59
N ARG A 45 -25.38 13.94 17.60
CA ARG A 45 -25.14 13.53 16.20
C ARG A 45 -23.98 14.30 15.57
N GLU A 46 -23.87 15.59 15.82
CA GLU A 46 -22.76 16.43 15.38
C GLU A 46 -21.45 15.96 16.03
N GLY A 47 -21.45 15.74 17.34
CA GLY A 47 -20.28 15.22 18.06
C GLY A 47 -19.81 13.87 17.55
N GLU A 48 -20.71 12.94 17.23
CA GLU A 48 -20.35 11.67 16.59
C GLU A 48 -19.77 11.85 15.19
N SER A 49 -20.37 12.72 14.39
CA SER A 49 -19.92 13.00 13.02
C SER A 49 -18.51 13.61 13.02
N GLU A 50 -18.27 14.59 13.89
CA GLU A 50 -16.95 15.19 14.07
C GLU A 50 -15.91 14.18 14.54
N ARG A 51 -16.27 13.26 15.46
CA ARG A 51 -15.36 12.21 15.91
C ARG A 51 -14.96 11.30 14.75
N ARG A 52 -15.93 10.85 13.95
CA ARG A 52 -15.67 10.02 12.76
C ARG A 52 -14.79 10.74 11.75
N GLU A 53 -15.04 12.02 11.50
CA GLU A 53 -14.22 12.82 10.60
C GLU A 53 -12.79 12.98 11.12
N ARG A 54 -12.61 13.28 12.41
CA ARG A 54 -11.29 13.40 13.04
C ARG A 54 -10.52 12.08 12.99
N GLU A 55 -11.18 10.95 13.25
CA GLU A 55 -10.56 9.62 13.15
C GLU A 55 -10.13 9.31 11.72
N ARG A 56 -11.00 9.59 10.74
CA ARG A 56 -10.68 9.45 9.31
C ARG A 56 -9.49 10.32 8.92
N GLN A 57 -9.48 11.60 9.34
CA GLN A 57 -8.38 12.52 9.05
C GLN A 57 -7.07 12.05 9.68
N LYS A 58 -7.09 11.57 10.93
CA LYS A 58 -5.91 10.99 11.59
C LYS A 58 -5.37 9.78 10.83
N LEU A 59 -6.25 8.88 10.37
CA LEU A 59 -5.85 7.73 9.57
C LEU A 59 -5.21 8.17 8.25
N ILE A 60 -5.84 9.10 7.53
CA ILE A 60 -5.31 9.66 6.29
C ILE A 60 -3.94 10.29 6.52
N ALA A 61 -3.78 11.12 7.55
CA ALA A 61 -2.51 11.76 7.88
C ALA A 61 -1.40 10.74 8.16
N SER A 62 -1.71 9.69 8.92
CA SER A 62 -0.75 8.62 9.22
C SER A 62 -0.32 7.85 7.97
N ASN A 63 -1.24 7.61 7.04
CA ASN A 63 -0.95 6.95 5.77
C ASN A 63 -0.15 7.87 4.85
N MET A 64 -0.53 9.14 4.75
CA MET A 64 0.17 10.15 3.96
C MET A 64 1.61 10.35 4.44
N ALA A 65 1.88 10.24 5.75
CA ALA A 65 3.25 10.27 6.27
C ALA A 65 4.10 9.05 5.84
N LYS A 66 3.48 7.88 5.65
CA LYS A 66 4.15 6.65 5.20
C LYS A 66 4.36 6.61 3.68
N MET A 67 3.51 7.30 2.91
CA MET A 67 3.53 7.28 1.44
C MET A 67 4.89 7.63 0.81
N PRO A 68 5.63 8.68 1.25
CA PRO A 68 6.92 9.01 0.65
C PRO A 68 7.94 7.88 0.71
N LYS A 69 7.99 7.15 1.83
CA LYS A 69 8.87 6.00 2.00
C LYS A 69 8.48 4.87 1.04
N MET A 70 7.19 4.53 0.99
CA MET A 70 6.68 3.49 0.07
C MET A 70 6.94 3.85 -1.40
N ILE A 71 6.78 5.11 -1.79
CA ILE A 71 7.08 5.59 -3.15
C ILE A 71 8.58 5.45 -3.44
N ALA A 72 9.44 5.80 -2.49
CA ALA A 72 10.88 5.66 -2.65
C ALA A 72 11.30 4.20 -2.83
N ASP A 73 10.75 3.31 -2.02
CA ASP A 73 11.01 1.87 -2.08
C ASP A 73 10.50 1.28 -3.41
N TRP A 74 9.27 1.60 -3.82
CA TRP A 74 8.73 1.19 -5.13
C TRP A 74 9.58 1.69 -6.31
N ARG A 75 10.04 2.95 -6.26
CA ARG A 75 10.92 3.50 -7.30
C ARG A 75 12.27 2.79 -7.34
N ARG A 76 12.81 2.35 -6.20
CA ARG A 76 14.04 1.56 -6.13
C ARG A 76 13.82 0.19 -6.76
N GLU A 77 12.77 -0.52 -6.36
CA GLU A 77 12.42 -1.83 -6.92
C GLU A 77 12.19 -1.76 -8.44
N ALA A 78 11.47 -0.74 -8.92
CA ALA A 78 11.25 -0.55 -10.36
C ALA A 78 12.57 -0.30 -11.12
N LYS A 79 13.50 0.47 -10.55
CA LYS A 79 14.83 0.69 -11.13
C LYS A 79 15.66 -0.59 -11.13
N GLU A 80 15.64 -1.36 -10.05
CA GLU A 80 16.33 -2.65 -9.95
C GLU A 80 15.78 -3.66 -10.94
N LEU A 81 14.46 -3.76 -11.08
CA LEU A 81 13.83 -4.64 -12.04
C LEU A 81 14.23 -4.27 -13.47
N LYS A 82 14.21 -2.97 -13.80
CA LYS A 82 14.66 -2.47 -15.11
C LYS A 82 16.14 -2.72 -15.35
N ALA A 83 16.98 -2.60 -14.32
CA ALA A 83 18.40 -2.90 -14.40
C ALA A 83 18.65 -4.40 -14.64
N LYS A 84 17.93 -5.28 -13.93
CA LYS A 84 17.98 -6.74 -14.13
C LYS A 84 17.56 -7.11 -15.55
N GLN A 85 16.44 -6.57 -16.05
CA GLN A 85 15.98 -6.80 -17.43
C GLN A 85 17.00 -6.32 -18.47
N ARG A 86 17.63 -5.15 -18.26
CA ARG A 86 18.70 -4.66 -19.15
C ARG A 86 19.93 -5.56 -19.11
N ALA A 87 20.33 -6.03 -17.92
CA ALA A 87 21.46 -6.93 -17.77
C ALA A 87 21.19 -8.30 -18.41
N GLU A 88 19.98 -8.84 -18.28
CA GLU A 88 19.56 -10.08 -18.95
C GLU A 88 19.53 -9.92 -20.46
N LYS A 89 18.99 -8.81 -20.97
CA LYS A 89 19.02 -8.50 -22.39
C LYS A 89 20.46 -8.42 -22.90
N ALA A 90 21.33 -7.68 -22.22
CA ALA A 90 22.74 -7.55 -22.60
C ALA A 90 23.48 -8.90 -22.58
N ARG A 91 23.21 -9.75 -21.58
CA ARG A 91 23.76 -11.13 -21.52
C ARG A 91 23.27 -11.97 -22.70
N ARG A 92 21.98 -11.89 -23.02
CA ARG A 92 21.40 -12.60 -24.16
C ARG A 92 21.99 -12.11 -25.47
N ASP A 93 22.11 -10.79 -25.65
CA ASP A 93 22.68 -10.19 -26.86
C ASP A 93 24.16 -10.58 -27.03
N HIS A 94 24.93 -10.66 -25.93
CA HIS A 94 26.32 -11.15 -25.94
C HIS A 94 26.41 -12.62 -26.36
N LEU A 95 25.60 -13.50 -25.75
CA LEU A 95 25.57 -14.92 -26.10
C LEU A 95 25.16 -15.13 -27.56
N LEU A 96 24.22 -14.31 -28.06
CA LEU A 96 23.82 -14.34 -29.47
C LEU A 96 24.93 -13.84 -30.39
N ALA A 97 25.70 -12.83 -30.00
CA ALA A 97 26.85 -12.33 -30.76
C ALA A 97 27.97 -13.37 -30.83
N GLU A 98 28.35 -13.99 -29.71
CA GLU A 98 29.36 -15.06 -29.67
C GLU A 98 28.94 -16.27 -30.51
N ALA A 99 27.66 -16.67 -30.45
CA ALA A 99 27.13 -17.72 -31.30
C ALA A 99 27.19 -17.34 -32.80
N ARG A 100 26.89 -16.08 -33.15
CA ARG A 100 26.99 -15.58 -34.53
C ARG A 100 28.43 -15.52 -35.03
N GLU A 101 29.41 -15.18 -34.20
CA GLU A 101 30.83 -15.18 -34.56
C GLU A 101 31.35 -16.60 -34.80
N ARG A 102 30.94 -17.57 -33.97
CA ARG A 102 31.41 -18.95 -34.05
C ARG A 102 30.78 -19.74 -35.20
N PHE A 103 29.54 -19.42 -35.57
CA PHE A 103 28.76 -20.20 -36.54
C PHE A 103 28.34 -19.43 -37.80
N GLY A 104 28.60 -18.12 -37.85
CA GLY A 104 28.29 -17.24 -38.97
C GLY A 104 26.84 -16.73 -39.00
N TYR A 105 26.62 -15.65 -39.76
CA TYR A 105 25.33 -14.98 -39.91
C TYR A 105 24.27 -15.78 -40.69
N SER A 106 24.63 -16.95 -41.23
CA SER A 106 23.77 -17.78 -42.09
C SER A 106 22.71 -18.59 -41.32
N ILE A 107 22.90 -18.78 -40.00
CA ILE A 107 22.00 -19.61 -39.19
C ILE A 107 20.95 -18.73 -38.51
N ASP A 108 19.67 -18.96 -38.81
CA ASP A 108 18.56 -18.25 -38.19
C ASP A 108 18.47 -18.58 -36.68
N PRO A 109 18.43 -17.56 -35.78
CA PRO A 109 18.31 -17.73 -34.34
C PRO A 109 17.11 -18.55 -33.84
N ARG A 110 16.10 -18.79 -34.69
CA ARG A 110 14.90 -19.57 -34.35
C ARG A 110 15.02 -21.06 -34.63
N THR A 111 16.09 -21.50 -35.29
CA THR A 111 16.29 -22.91 -35.61
C THR A 111 16.66 -23.74 -34.37
N PRO A 112 16.19 -24.99 -34.26
CA PRO A 112 16.43 -25.84 -33.08
C PRO A 112 17.92 -26.13 -32.86
N LYS A 113 18.68 -26.28 -33.95
CA LYS A 113 20.13 -26.48 -33.92
C LYS A 113 20.87 -25.30 -33.27
N PHE A 114 20.44 -24.07 -33.55
CA PHE A 114 21.01 -22.87 -32.92
C PHE A 114 20.72 -22.81 -31.41
N LEU A 115 19.53 -23.22 -30.98
CA LEU A 115 19.16 -23.26 -29.56
C LEU A 115 19.98 -24.28 -28.77
N GLU A 116 20.23 -25.48 -29.35
CA GLU A 116 21.12 -26.49 -28.74
C GLU A 116 22.55 -25.96 -28.60
N MET A 117 23.05 -25.26 -29.61
CA MET A 117 24.42 -24.72 -29.63
C MET A 117 24.60 -23.53 -28.67
N VAL A 118 23.59 -22.65 -28.53
CA VAL A 118 23.59 -21.60 -27.50
C VAL A 118 23.56 -22.22 -26.10
N GLN A 119 22.83 -23.32 -25.90
CA GLN A 119 22.83 -24.03 -24.62
C GLN A 119 24.20 -24.66 -24.30
N GLU A 120 24.94 -25.14 -25.30
CA GLU A 120 26.32 -25.62 -25.10
C GLU A 120 27.26 -24.49 -24.67
N LEU A 121 27.17 -23.32 -25.33
CA LEU A 121 27.94 -22.13 -24.95
C LEU A 121 27.61 -21.65 -23.53
N GLU A 122 26.33 -21.64 -23.13
CA GLU A 122 25.92 -21.33 -21.76
C GLU A 122 26.49 -22.34 -20.74
N ARG A 123 26.56 -23.63 -21.10
CA ARG A 123 27.16 -24.67 -20.24
C ARG A 123 28.66 -24.45 -20.08
N GLU A 124 29.37 -24.08 -21.14
CA GLU A 124 30.80 -23.76 -21.10
C GLU A 124 31.08 -22.50 -20.26
N GLU A 125 30.33 -21.42 -20.49
CA GLU A 125 30.41 -20.18 -19.70
C GLU A 125 30.10 -20.42 -18.22
N ARG A 126 29.10 -21.25 -17.91
CA ARG A 126 28.75 -21.61 -16.54
C ARG A 126 29.85 -22.45 -15.88
N ARG A 127 30.52 -23.34 -16.61
CA ARG A 127 31.69 -24.10 -16.12
C ARG A 127 32.86 -23.17 -15.84
N LYS A 128 33.20 -22.25 -16.75
CA LYS A 128 34.26 -21.25 -16.58
C LYS A 128 33.99 -20.34 -15.38
N LYS A 129 32.77 -19.80 -15.25
CA LYS A 129 32.36 -18.96 -14.09
C LYS A 129 32.45 -19.72 -12.76
N LYS A 130 32.07 -21.00 -12.72
CA LYS A 130 32.22 -21.84 -11.52
C LYS A 130 33.69 -22.04 -11.15
N MET A 131 34.57 -22.30 -12.12
CA MET A 131 36.00 -22.48 -11.89
C MET A 131 36.66 -21.18 -11.41
N MET A 132 36.30 -20.03 -12.01
CA MET A 132 36.79 -18.72 -11.58
C MET A 132 36.29 -18.36 -10.18
N ARG A 133 35.03 -18.63 -9.86
CA ARG A 133 34.48 -18.42 -8.50
C ARG A 133 35.14 -19.33 -7.46
N LYS A 134 35.47 -20.58 -7.84
CA LYS A 134 36.21 -21.50 -6.97
C LYS A 134 37.64 -21.01 -6.71
N ARG A 135 38.32 -20.52 -7.75
CA ARG A 135 39.66 -19.92 -7.64
C ARG A 135 39.68 -18.65 -6.79
N GLN A 136 38.71 -17.75 -6.98
CA GLN A 136 38.57 -16.53 -6.17
C GLN A 136 38.35 -16.85 -4.68
N LYS A 137 37.50 -17.85 -4.39
CA LYS A 137 37.27 -18.31 -3.02
C LYS A 137 38.53 -18.96 -2.39
N GLN A 138 39.35 -19.62 -3.20
CA GLN A 138 40.64 -20.17 -2.75
C GLN A 138 41.67 -19.07 -2.49
N SER A 139 41.77 -18.07 -3.36
CA SER A 139 42.66 -16.92 -3.16
C SER A 139 42.23 -16.03 -1.97
N GLU A 140 40.93 -15.87 -1.73
CA GLU A 140 40.42 -15.15 -0.55
C GLU A 140 40.70 -15.92 0.75
N ALA A 141 40.61 -17.26 0.72
CA ALA A 141 40.94 -18.11 1.86
C ALA A 141 42.46 -18.14 2.16
N GLU A 142 43.30 -18.16 1.12
CA GLU A 142 44.76 -18.07 1.24
C GLU A 142 45.23 -16.66 1.66
N GLY A 143 44.53 -15.60 1.23
CA GLY A 143 44.77 -14.23 1.67
C GLY A 143 44.33 -13.96 3.11
N GLY A 144 43.24 -14.58 3.56
CA GLY A 144 42.79 -14.52 4.97
C GLY A 144 43.66 -15.33 5.95
N ALA A 145 44.36 -16.36 5.46
CA ALA A 145 45.27 -17.18 6.27
C ALA A 145 46.67 -16.55 6.47
N ARG A 146 46.98 -15.44 5.77
CA ARG A 146 48.29 -14.74 5.85
C ARG A 146 48.19 -13.36 6.53
N ALA A 147 47.19 -13.15 7.40
CA ALA A 147 47.28 -12.08 8.39
C ALA A 147 48.27 -12.52 9.49
N PRO A 148 49.39 -11.80 9.71
CA PRO A 148 50.40 -12.22 10.67
C PRO A 148 49.81 -12.15 12.08
N ARG A 149 49.85 -13.29 12.79
CA ARG A 149 49.83 -13.30 14.26
C ARG A 149 51.01 -12.45 14.73
N GLN A 150 50.76 -11.22 15.18
CA GLN A 150 51.75 -10.50 15.96
C GLN A 150 51.89 -11.20 17.31
N PRO A 151 53.12 -11.55 17.73
CA PRO A 151 53.36 -12.11 19.05
C PRO A 151 53.28 -11.00 20.11
N ALA A 152 52.75 -11.36 21.27
CA ALA A 152 52.78 -10.57 22.47
C ALA A 152 54.22 -10.20 22.87
N ALA A 153 54.45 -8.92 23.18
CA ALA A 153 55.53 -8.39 24.02
C ALA A 153 55.12 -6.93 24.35
N GLU A 154 54.82 -6.53 25.60
CA GLU A 154 55.67 -6.39 26.79
C GLU A 154 56.01 -4.91 27.07
N THR A 155 55.91 -4.55 28.36
CA THR A 155 56.37 -3.34 29.07
C THR A 155 55.68 -1.96 28.90
N ALA A 156 54.89 -1.66 29.95
CA ALA A 156 54.67 -0.42 30.74
C ALA A 156 55.82 0.64 30.75
N PRO A 157 55.68 1.83 31.39
CA PRO A 157 54.62 2.32 32.31
C PRO A 157 53.92 3.63 31.93
#